data_AF-A0A238KTS0-F1
#
_entry.id   AF-A0A238KTS0-F1
#
_cell.length_a   1.000
_cell.length_b   1.000
_cell.length_c   1.000
_cell.angle_alpha   90.00
_cell.angle_beta   90.00
_cell.angle_gamma   90.00
#
_symmetry.space_group_name_H-M   'P 1'
#
loop_
_entity.id
_entity.type
_entity.pdbx_description
1 polymer ?
#
loop_
_entity_poly.entity_id
_entity_poly.type
_entity_poly.pdbx_seq_one_letter_code
_entity_poly.pdbx_strand_id
1 'polypeptide(L)'
;MYGAAPGPQQGRQMPRMLKTILVLALMSVPAWPQRPALACTVCLALPENSLADRLLSASVIVLAAPAPDDPFRYAPVGLLKGSWDEVADLPQIPFLVDSSTRNALRADPDRVVLMIYGPGRRDKAGRAFDQSWTKGFLMTPQRADFVAEVQAQGQGWRLDGSRSAERAAFFAAYLNSGDRLLRNTALIELHRAPYASARGLRDAAATPDLLRDLRSLNRVAYAPATIRLLGLQSDPAAAEAVRTVYPKAVATGGFNLREWALAGIEIDGDQALSTIKEALTASPLSPKDRQAIIAALIDGGDAMPEHRGKILDIFAGEIAHDQNTAGQIALATRDWGDDTLAPALRALLADPQIDPATAFAIRVALPSGQ
;
A
#
# COMPACT_ATOMS: atom_id res chain seq x y z
N MET A 1 58.77 -26.85 -61.63
CA MET A 1 57.97 -28.11 -61.53
C MET A 1 56.62 -27.71 -60.97
N TYR A 2 55.57 -27.64 -61.80
CA TYR A 2 54.56 -28.71 -61.97
C TYR A 2 54.13 -29.25 -60.60
N GLY A 3 52.94 -29.02 -60.07
CA GLY A 3 51.57 -29.12 -60.58
C GLY A 3 50.78 -29.61 -59.36
N ALA A 4 49.61 -29.10 -59.01
CA ALA A 4 48.30 -29.35 -59.60
C ALA A 4 47.38 -29.71 -58.42
N ALA A 5 46.25 -29.01 -58.31
CA ALA A 5 45.18 -29.33 -57.38
C ALA A 5 44.40 -30.57 -57.85
N PRO A 6 43.76 -31.28 -56.91
CA PRO A 6 42.36 -31.70 -57.07
C PRO A 6 41.56 -31.23 -55.84
N GLY A 7 40.32 -30.77 -55.91
CA GLY A 7 39.17 -31.22 -56.69
C GLY A 7 38.01 -31.41 -55.69
N PRO A 8 36.79 -30.94 -55.95
CA PRO A 8 35.76 -30.77 -54.94
C PRO A 8 35.06 -32.09 -54.60
N GLN A 9 34.86 -32.39 -53.32
CA GLN A 9 34.01 -33.51 -52.91
C GLN A 9 32.54 -33.12 -53.02
N GLN A 10 31.85 -33.92 -53.84
CA GLN A 10 30.44 -33.87 -54.16
C GLN A 10 29.54 -34.08 -52.94
N GLY A 11 28.43 -33.34 -52.94
CA GLY A 11 27.38 -33.39 -51.95
C GLY A 11 26.69 -34.75 -51.88
N ARG A 12 26.56 -35.27 -50.66
CA ARG A 12 25.54 -36.25 -50.32
C ARG A 12 24.26 -35.51 -49.92
N GLN A 13 23.34 -35.44 -50.88
CA GLN A 13 21.95 -35.05 -50.63
C GLN A 13 21.32 -36.07 -49.67
N MET A 14 21.00 -35.64 -48.45
CA MET A 14 20.11 -36.40 -47.57
C MET A 14 18.69 -36.36 -48.14
N PRO A 15 17.99 -37.51 -48.18
CA PRO A 15 16.65 -37.61 -48.75
C PRO A 15 15.65 -36.77 -47.94
N ARG A 16 14.88 -35.95 -48.67
CA ARG A 16 13.87 -34.99 -48.19
C ARG A 16 12.66 -35.61 -47.44
N MET A 17 12.63 -36.92 -47.22
CA MET A 17 11.49 -37.59 -46.56
C MET A 17 11.67 -37.85 -45.05
N LEU A 18 12.82 -37.49 -44.44
CA LEU A 18 13.01 -37.64 -42.98
C LEU A 18 12.82 -36.34 -42.17
N LYS A 19 12.55 -35.20 -42.82
CA LYS A 19 12.33 -33.91 -42.13
C LYS A 19 10.87 -33.63 -41.77
N THR A 20 9.93 -34.40 -42.29
CA THR A 20 8.48 -34.15 -42.10
C THR A 20 7.88 -34.89 -40.91
N ILE A 21 8.59 -35.87 -40.31
CA ILE A 21 8.09 -36.64 -39.17
C ILE A 21 8.56 -36.08 -37.81
N LEU A 22 9.60 -35.23 -37.77
CA LEU A 22 10.05 -34.59 -36.52
C LEU A 22 9.34 -33.25 -36.20
N VAL A 23 8.57 -32.69 -37.14
CA VAL A 23 7.86 -31.41 -36.94
C VAL A 23 6.43 -31.60 -36.41
N LEU A 24 5.84 -32.80 -36.52
CA LEU A 24 4.49 -33.07 -36.01
C LEU A 24 4.43 -33.67 -34.59
N ALA A 25 5.57 -34.05 -34.00
CA ALA A 25 5.62 -34.67 -32.67
C ALA A 25 5.89 -33.67 -31.52
N LEU A 26 6.03 -32.36 -31.80
CA LEU A 26 6.19 -31.30 -30.79
C LEU A 26 4.94 -30.46 -30.54
N MET A 27 3.81 -30.77 -31.19
CA MET A 27 2.54 -30.02 -31.05
C MET A 27 1.50 -30.73 -30.17
N SER A 28 1.89 -31.82 -29.52
CA SER A 28 1.05 -32.59 -28.58
C SER A 28 1.59 -32.50 -27.14
N VAL A 29 2.02 -31.31 -26.72
CA VAL A 29 2.06 -31.00 -25.29
C VAL A 29 0.63 -30.65 -24.90
N PRO A 30 -0.07 -31.47 -24.07
CA PRO A 30 -1.38 -31.10 -23.58
C PRO A 30 -1.27 -29.74 -22.91
N ALA A 31 -2.12 -28.80 -23.34
CA ALA A 31 -2.29 -27.52 -22.69
C ALA A 31 -2.76 -27.76 -21.25
N TRP A 32 -1.80 -27.97 -20.34
CA TRP A 32 -2.07 -27.90 -18.93
C TRP A 32 -2.66 -26.51 -18.68
N PRO A 33 -3.83 -26.40 -18.02
CA PRO A 33 -4.34 -25.11 -17.63
C PRO A 33 -3.27 -24.47 -16.75
N GLN A 34 -2.61 -23.46 -17.32
CA GLN A 34 -1.81 -22.49 -16.57
C GLN A 34 -2.82 -21.86 -15.63
N ARG A 35 -2.97 -22.43 -14.42
CA ARG A 35 -3.65 -21.72 -13.34
C ARG A 35 -2.89 -20.40 -13.25
N PRO A 36 -3.53 -19.24 -13.50
CA PRO A 36 -2.85 -17.99 -13.25
C PRO A 36 -2.31 -18.09 -11.83
N ALA A 37 -1.01 -17.85 -11.67
CA ALA A 37 -0.43 -17.68 -10.36
C ALA A 37 -1.14 -16.45 -9.77
N LEU A 38 -2.29 -16.70 -9.15
CA LEU A 38 -2.99 -15.75 -8.30
C LEU A 38 -2.03 -15.51 -7.16
N ALA A 39 -1.09 -14.58 -7.35
CA ALA A 39 -0.36 -14.00 -6.25
C ALA A 39 -1.43 -13.58 -5.25
N CYS A 40 -1.40 -14.20 -4.06
CA CYS A 40 -2.41 -14.00 -3.05
C CYS A 40 -2.63 -12.49 -2.91
N THR A 41 -3.88 -12.03 -3.00
CA THR A 41 -4.26 -10.63 -2.77
C THR A 41 -3.72 -10.10 -1.43
N VAL A 42 -3.46 -11.00 -0.47
CA VAL A 42 -2.75 -10.76 0.81
C VAL A 42 -1.33 -10.21 0.61
N CYS A 43 -0.60 -10.64 -0.42
CA CYS A 43 0.79 -10.23 -0.68
C CYS A 43 0.92 -8.87 -1.40
N LEU A 44 -0.20 -8.29 -1.83
CA LEU A 44 -0.22 -7.04 -2.60
C LEU A 44 -0.73 -5.84 -1.78
N ALA A 45 -1.24 -6.07 -0.57
CA ALA A 45 -1.67 -5.00 0.32
C ALA A 45 -0.49 -4.44 1.11
N LEU A 46 -0.47 -3.11 1.30
CA LEU A 46 0.42 -2.49 2.28
C LEU A 46 0.12 -3.04 3.68
N PRO A 47 1.14 -3.21 4.54
CA PRO A 47 0.93 -3.67 5.89
C PRO A 47 0.07 -2.68 6.68
N GLU A 48 -0.89 -3.23 7.43
CA GLU A 48 -1.82 -2.43 8.25
C GLU A 48 -1.12 -1.73 9.41
N ASN A 49 -0.12 -2.40 9.99
CA ASN A 49 0.73 -1.86 11.04
C ASN A 49 2.12 -1.59 10.48
N SER A 50 2.53 -0.33 10.54
CA SER A 50 3.87 0.09 10.12
C SER A 50 4.94 -0.40 11.08
N LEU A 51 6.20 -0.16 10.71
CA LEU A 51 7.31 -0.37 11.62
C LEU A 51 7.21 0.55 12.84
N ALA A 52 6.81 1.81 12.66
CA ALA A 52 6.68 2.76 13.76
C ALA A 52 5.60 2.32 14.77
N ASP A 53 4.46 1.82 14.30
CA ASP A 53 3.43 1.28 15.20
C ASP A 53 3.96 0.11 16.03
N ARG A 54 4.75 -0.77 15.42
CA ARG A 54 5.36 -1.89 16.12
C ARG A 54 6.35 -1.42 17.19
N LEU A 55 7.17 -0.42 16.88
CA LEU A 55 8.11 0.17 17.83
C LEU A 55 7.37 0.84 19.01
N LEU A 56 6.33 1.62 18.71
CA LEU A 56 5.59 2.38 19.72
C LEU A 56 4.77 1.47 20.62
N SER A 57 4.10 0.47 20.04
CA SER A 57 3.27 -0.48 20.78
C SER A 57 4.06 -1.56 21.52
N ALA A 58 5.35 -1.75 21.22
CA ALA A 58 6.18 -2.80 21.83
C ALA A 58 6.21 -2.72 23.36
N SER A 59 6.16 -3.86 24.03
CA SER A 59 6.46 -3.92 25.47
C SER A 59 7.97 -3.86 25.68
N VAL A 60 8.72 -4.65 24.92
CA VAL A 60 10.18 -4.77 25.01
C VAL A 60 10.81 -4.63 23.63
N ILE A 61 11.92 -3.89 23.54
CA ILE A 61 12.73 -3.78 22.33
C ILE A 61 14.18 -4.04 22.71
N VAL A 62 14.80 -5.02 22.06
CA VAL A 62 16.20 -5.38 22.28
C VAL A 62 17.00 -5.33 20.99
N LEU A 63 18.30 -5.12 21.16
CA LEU A 63 19.32 -5.40 20.16
C LEU A 63 19.80 -6.82 20.41
N ALA A 64 19.85 -7.64 19.36
CA ALA A 64 20.23 -9.04 19.45
C ALA A 64 21.40 -9.38 18.51
N ALA A 65 22.31 -10.21 18.99
CA ALA A 65 23.44 -10.76 18.24
C ALA A 65 23.39 -12.30 18.29
N PRO A 66 24.20 -13.02 17.51
CA PRO A 66 24.32 -14.47 17.66
C PRO A 66 24.74 -14.83 19.10
N ALA A 67 24.11 -15.87 19.66
CA ALA A 67 24.47 -16.34 20.98
C ALA A 67 25.92 -16.90 20.98
N PRO A 68 26.73 -16.66 22.03
CA PRO A 68 28.10 -17.15 22.08
C PRO A 68 28.23 -18.68 22.03
N ASP A 69 27.21 -19.38 22.54
CA ASP A 69 27.11 -20.84 22.64
C ASP A 69 26.39 -21.49 21.44
N ASP A 70 25.52 -20.74 20.74
CA ASP A 70 24.84 -21.18 19.52
C ASP A 70 24.76 -20.03 18.47
N PRO A 71 25.65 -20.01 17.46
CA PRO A 71 25.67 -18.94 16.46
C PRO A 71 24.47 -18.95 15.51
N PHE A 72 23.57 -19.93 15.61
CA PHE A 72 22.32 -19.98 14.86
C PHE A 72 21.14 -19.40 15.63
N ARG A 73 21.30 -19.05 16.91
CA ARG A 73 20.28 -18.40 17.74
C ARG A 73 20.65 -16.95 18.04
N TYR A 74 19.63 -16.14 18.30
CA TYR A 74 19.79 -14.78 18.77
C TYR A 74 19.79 -14.73 20.31
N ALA A 75 20.71 -13.96 20.88
CA ALA A 75 20.70 -13.55 22.28
C ALA A 75 20.56 -12.02 22.35
N PRO A 76 19.74 -11.48 23.29
CA PRO A 76 19.73 -10.05 23.56
C PRO A 76 21.10 -9.58 24.06
N VAL A 77 21.61 -8.48 23.49
CA VAL A 77 22.89 -7.86 23.86
C VAL A 77 22.76 -6.37 24.20
N GLY A 78 21.60 -5.77 23.93
CA GLY A 78 21.29 -4.39 24.31
C GLY A 78 19.78 -4.19 24.46
N LEU A 79 19.40 -3.19 25.23
CA LEU A 79 18.02 -2.89 25.56
C LEU A 79 17.68 -1.47 25.10
N LEU A 80 16.61 -1.32 24.32
CA LEU A 80 16.11 -0.01 23.85
C LEU A 80 14.77 0.37 24.48
N LYS A 81 14.00 -0.60 24.98
CA LYS A 81 12.73 -0.39 25.70
C LYS A 81 12.44 -1.57 26.60
N GLY A 82 11.90 -1.29 27.80
CA GLY A 82 11.61 -2.26 28.84
C GLY A 82 12.75 -2.32 29.87
N SER A 83 12.87 -3.46 30.54
CA SER A 83 13.88 -3.79 31.54
C SER A 83 14.47 -5.18 31.28
N TRP A 84 15.66 -5.45 31.82
CA TRP A 84 16.28 -6.77 31.72
C TRP A 84 15.52 -7.85 32.48
N ASP A 85 14.82 -7.48 33.57
CA ASP A 85 13.94 -8.38 34.31
C ASP A 85 12.77 -8.82 33.43
N GLU A 86 12.12 -7.89 32.74
CA GLU A 86 11.08 -8.22 31.76
C GLU A 86 11.63 -9.14 30.67
N VAL A 87 12.81 -8.85 30.11
CA VAL A 87 13.44 -9.70 29.08
C VAL A 87 13.68 -11.13 29.57
N ALA A 88 14.06 -11.31 30.84
CA ALA A 88 14.31 -12.62 31.43
C ALA A 88 13.04 -13.47 31.57
N ASP A 89 11.89 -12.81 31.78
CA ASP A 89 10.58 -13.45 31.88
C ASP A 89 9.93 -13.75 30.51
N LEU A 90 10.50 -13.22 29.41
CA LEU A 90 10.00 -13.47 28.06
C LEU A 90 10.42 -14.84 27.50
N PRO A 91 9.63 -15.41 26.57
CA PRO A 91 10.06 -16.59 25.83
C PRO A 91 11.34 -16.29 25.03
N GLN A 92 12.15 -17.31 24.77
CA GLN A 92 13.35 -17.15 23.93
C GLN A 92 12.99 -16.63 22.53
N ILE A 93 13.89 -15.86 21.92
CA ILE A 93 13.72 -15.37 20.55
C ILE A 93 13.67 -16.58 19.59
N PRO A 94 12.54 -16.84 18.90
CA PRO A 94 12.32 -18.10 18.18
C PRO A 94 12.95 -18.09 16.77
N PHE A 95 13.67 -17.05 16.40
CA PHE A 95 14.22 -16.88 15.06
C PHE A 95 15.63 -17.44 14.96
N LEU A 96 15.90 -18.15 13.87
CA LEU A 96 17.26 -18.52 13.51
C LEU A 96 17.99 -17.33 12.86
N VAL A 97 19.30 -17.24 13.07
CA VAL A 97 20.15 -16.31 12.35
C VAL A 97 20.30 -16.81 10.91
N ASP A 98 19.65 -16.16 9.95
CA ASP A 98 19.68 -16.55 8.54
C ASP A 98 21.06 -16.33 7.90
N SER A 99 21.32 -17.00 6.77
CA SER A 99 22.63 -16.96 6.09
C SER A 99 23.08 -15.56 5.70
N SER A 100 22.15 -14.68 5.31
CA SER A 100 22.48 -13.31 4.92
C SER A 100 22.91 -12.47 6.13
N THR A 101 22.17 -12.61 7.25
CA THR A 101 22.50 -11.95 8.50
C THR A 101 23.81 -12.48 9.08
N ARG A 102 24.05 -13.79 9.06
CA ARG A 102 25.34 -14.37 9.49
C ARG A 102 26.51 -13.84 8.66
N ASN A 103 26.36 -13.72 7.34
CA ASN A 103 27.40 -13.16 6.50
C ASN A 103 27.69 -11.69 6.85
N ALA A 104 26.65 -10.89 7.11
CA ALA A 104 26.82 -9.50 7.55
C ALA A 104 27.53 -9.40 8.91
N LEU A 105 27.17 -10.27 9.87
CA LEU A 105 27.78 -10.32 11.21
C LEU A 105 29.22 -10.84 11.18
N ARG A 106 29.58 -11.73 10.24
CA ARG A 106 30.99 -12.14 10.07
C ARG A 106 31.85 -11.01 9.52
N ALA A 107 31.30 -10.18 8.65
CA ALA A 107 32.00 -9.02 8.12
C ALA A 107 32.19 -7.93 9.19
N ASP A 108 31.28 -7.86 10.15
CA ASP A 108 31.23 -6.84 11.19
C ASP A 108 30.52 -7.42 12.44
N PRO A 109 31.28 -7.99 13.39
CA PRO A 109 30.74 -8.68 14.57
C PRO A 109 29.94 -7.79 15.53
N ASP A 110 30.15 -6.48 15.47
CA ASP A 110 29.47 -5.51 16.34
C ASP A 110 28.07 -5.16 15.83
N ARG A 111 27.67 -5.68 14.66
CA ARG A 111 26.30 -5.50 14.16
C ARG A 111 25.30 -6.24 15.04
N VAL A 112 24.13 -5.63 15.16
CA VAL A 112 23.02 -6.17 15.94
C VAL A 112 21.73 -6.11 15.14
N VAL A 113 20.80 -6.97 15.47
CA VAL A 113 19.47 -7.04 14.87
C VAL A 113 18.46 -6.53 15.88
N LEU A 114 17.58 -5.63 15.45
CA LEU A 114 16.46 -5.18 16.24
C LEU A 114 15.43 -6.31 16.41
N MET A 115 15.06 -6.61 17.65
CA MET A 115 13.99 -7.54 17.99
C MET A 115 12.93 -6.81 18.80
N ILE A 116 11.66 -7.04 18.45
CA ILE A 116 10.52 -6.34 19.04
C ILE A 116 9.61 -7.38 19.66
N TYR A 117 9.35 -7.29 20.96
CA TYR A 117 8.31 -8.07 21.62
C TYR A 117 7.07 -7.20 21.77
N GLY A 118 6.04 -7.53 21.00
CA GLY A 118 4.84 -6.72 20.85
C GLY A 118 3.62 -7.27 21.58
N PRO A 119 2.59 -6.43 21.79
CA PRO A 119 1.32 -6.85 22.33
C PRO A 119 0.66 -7.85 21.37
N GLY A 120 -0.26 -8.65 21.90
CA GLY A 120 -1.12 -9.48 21.08
C GLY A 120 -1.90 -8.61 20.10
N ARG A 121 -2.16 -9.12 18.91
CA ARG A 121 -2.85 -8.38 17.84
C ARG A 121 -4.12 -9.10 17.41
N ARG A 122 -5.10 -8.35 16.96
CA ARG A 122 -6.22 -8.91 16.20
C ARG A 122 -6.08 -8.49 14.75
N ASP A 123 -6.31 -9.42 13.83
CA ASP A 123 -6.43 -9.05 12.42
C ASP A 123 -7.87 -8.60 12.08
N LYS A 124 -8.07 -8.16 10.83
CA LYS A 124 -9.39 -7.76 10.32
C LYS A 124 -10.46 -8.86 10.36
N ALA A 125 -10.06 -10.12 10.45
CA ALA A 125 -10.97 -11.25 10.62
C ALA A 125 -11.30 -11.51 12.11
N GLY A 126 -10.81 -10.68 13.02
CA GLY A 126 -11.02 -10.79 14.47
C GLY A 126 -10.14 -11.84 15.15
N ARG A 127 -9.23 -12.50 14.42
CA ARG A 127 -8.36 -13.55 14.97
C ARG A 127 -7.33 -12.91 15.87
N ALA A 128 -7.29 -13.37 17.12
CA ALA A 128 -6.30 -12.94 18.09
C ALA A 128 -4.99 -13.72 17.91
N PHE A 129 -3.89 -13.00 17.97
CA PHE A 129 -2.53 -13.50 18.00
C PHE A 129 -1.92 -13.05 19.32
N ASP A 130 -1.29 -13.97 20.03
CA ASP A 130 -0.67 -13.68 21.32
C ASP A 130 0.55 -12.76 21.17
N GLN A 131 1.01 -12.24 22.32
CA GLN A 131 2.26 -11.51 22.40
C GLN A 131 3.40 -12.36 21.86
N SER A 132 4.19 -11.78 20.96
CA SER A 132 5.22 -12.54 20.27
C SER A 132 6.38 -11.67 19.83
N TRP A 133 7.54 -12.33 19.69
CA TRP A 133 8.70 -11.74 19.06
C TRP A 133 8.43 -11.48 17.59
N THR A 134 8.87 -10.31 17.12
CA THR A 134 8.95 -9.94 15.72
C THR A 134 10.41 -9.57 15.42
N LYS A 135 10.98 -10.22 14.41
CA LYS A 135 12.29 -9.83 13.87
C LYS A 135 12.13 -8.50 13.15
N GLY A 136 12.85 -7.48 13.61
CA GLY A 136 12.94 -6.19 12.95
C GLY A 136 13.94 -6.25 11.81
N PHE A 137 15.08 -5.60 11.97
CA PHE A 137 16.08 -5.43 10.92
C PHE A 137 17.49 -5.33 11.50
N LEU A 138 18.49 -5.55 10.65
CA LEU A 138 19.88 -5.27 10.98
C LEU A 138 20.08 -3.77 11.22
N MET A 139 20.66 -3.40 12.36
CA MET A 139 20.90 -2.02 12.73
C MET A 139 22.01 -1.41 11.88
N THR A 140 21.77 -0.17 11.48
CA THR A 140 22.75 0.75 10.87
C THR A 140 22.66 2.06 11.65
N PRO A 141 23.65 2.97 11.55
CA PRO A 141 23.57 4.27 12.23
C PRO A 141 22.27 5.02 11.91
N GLN A 142 21.92 5.13 10.63
CA GLN A 142 20.68 5.80 10.19
C GLN A 142 19.40 5.16 10.77
N ARG A 143 19.38 3.84 10.93
CA ARG A 143 18.24 3.14 11.54
C ARG A 143 18.20 3.27 13.05
N ALA A 144 19.36 3.41 13.71
CA ALA A 144 19.44 3.70 15.13
C ALA A 144 18.85 5.08 15.42
N ASP A 145 19.24 6.10 14.65
CA ASP A 145 18.70 7.46 14.75
C ASP A 145 17.18 7.45 14.52
N PHE A 146 16.72 6.76 13.47
CA PHE A 146 15.29 6.58 13.20
C PHE A 146 14.52 5.96 14.39
N VAL A 147 15.03 4.88 14.98
CA VAL A 147 14.37 4.23 16.13
C VAL A 147 14.31 5.18 17.33
N ALA A 148 15.42 5.87 17.63
CA ALA A 148 15.48 6.82 18.73
C ALA A 148 14.49 7.98 18.54
N GLU A 149 14.41 8.55 17.32
CA GLU A 149 13.48 9.63 17.01
C GLU A 149 12.02 9.18 17.07
N VAL A 150 11.69 7.99 16.55
CA VAL A 150 10.34 7.42 16.67
C VAL A 150 9.97 7.21 18.13
N GLN A 151 10.87 6.71 18.98
CA GLN A 151 10.59 6.53 20.40
C GLN A 151 10.41 7.86 21.13
N ALA A 152 11.18 8.89 20.77
CA ALA A 152 11.12 10.20 21.40
C ALA A 152 9.86 11.00 21.00
N GLN A 153 9.49 10.98 19.72
CA GLN A 153 8.40 11.80 19.19
C GLN A 153 7.07 11.05 19.13
N GLY A 154 7.12 9.72 18.93
CA GLY A 154 5.94 8.96 18.52
C GLY A 154 4.92 8.70 19.61
N GLN A 155 5.22 8.98 20.89
CA GLN A 155 4.22 8.93 21.96
C GLN A 155 3.07 9.94 21.75
N GLY A 156 3.33 11.03 21.02
CA GLY A 156 2.33 12.04 20.68
C GLY A 156 1.48 11.71 19.45
N TRP A 157 1.83 10.67 18.68
CA TRP A 157 1.10 10.28 17.48
C TRP A 157 -0.07 9.37 17.85
N ARG A 158 -1.22 9.97 18.16
CA ARG A 158 -2.41 9.20 18.52
C ARG A 158 -3.08 8.58 17.30
N LEU A 159 -3.72 7.42 17.52
CA LEU A 159 -4.49 6.69 16.52
C LEU A 159 -5.81 7.39 16.12
N ASP A 160 -6.26 8.38 16.90
CA ASP A 160 -7.46 9.17 16.64
C ASP A 160 -7.28 10.24 15.56
N GLY A 161 -6.10 10.28 14.91
CA GLY A 161 -5.77 11.26 13.89
C GLY A 161 -5.22 12.59 14.43
N SER A 162 -5.23 12.81 15.75
CA SER A 162 -4.58 13.98 16.33
C SER A 162 -3.06 13.92 16.08
N ARG A 163 -2.51 15.03 15.56
CA ARG A 163 -1.12 15.17 15.08
C ARG A 163 -0.75 14.29 13.87
N SER A 164 -1.73 13.85 13.06
CA SER A 164 -1.48 13.13 11.81
C SER A 164 -0.55 13.87 10.84
N ALA A 165 -0.67 15.20 10.77
CA ALA A 165 0.17 16.05 9.92
C ALA A 165 1.65 16.04 10.36
N GLU A 166 1.91 16.10 11.67
CA GLU A 166 3.28 16.03 12.19
C GLU A 166 3.92 14.67 11.95
N ARG A 167 3.15 13.59 12.18
CA ARG A 167 3.59 12.24 11.85
C ARG A 167 3.90 12.11 10.36
N ALA A 168 3.02 12.60 9.50
CA ALA A 168 3.25 12.59 8.06
C ALA A 168 4.53 13.36 7.69
N ALA A 169 4.73 14.56 8.25
CA ALA A 169 5.92 15.37 7.99
C ALA A 169 7.22 14.67 8.43
N PHE A 170 7.21 14.02 9.60
CA PHE A 170 8.34 13.21 10.07
C PHE A 170 8.71 12.13 9.06
N PHE A 171 7.73 11.34 8.60
CA PHE A 171 8.00 10.26 7.65
C PHE A 171 8.36 10.75 6.25
N ALA A 172 7.88 11.93 5.84
CA ALA A 172 8.21 12.52 4.54
C ALA A 172 9.71 12.70 4.34
N ALA A 173 10.46 13.01 5.40
CA ALA A 173 11.92 13.16 5.36
C ALA A 173 12.66 11.91 4.86
N TYR A 174 12.05 10.72 4.99
CA TYR A 174 12.65 9.45 4.57
C TYR A 174 12.24 9.00 3.16
N LEU A 175 11.37 9.73 2.44
CA LEU A 175 10.92 9.35 1.08
C LEU A 175 12.05 9.27 0.05
N ASN A 176 13.10 10.07 0.24
CA ASN A 176 14.29 10.09 -0.61
C ASN A 176 15.49 9.37 0.05
N SER A 177 15.26 8.62 1.13
CA SER A 177 16.33 7.89 1.81
C SER A 177 16.91 6.80 0.89
N GLY A 178 18.23 6.68 0.88
CA GLY A 178 18.92 5.54 0.27
C GLY A 178 18.68 4.22 1.01
N ASP A 179 18.26 4.28 2.28
CA ASP A 179 17.85 3.10 3.03
C ASP A 179 16.42 2.68 2.65
N ARG A 180 16.32 1.56 1.94
CA ARG A 180 15.05 1.03 1.45
C ARG A 180 14.04 0.75 2.57
N LEU A 181 14.47 0.35 3.76
CA LEU A 181 13.56 0.07 4.87
C LEU A 181 12.88 1.36 5.33
N LEU A 182 13.66 2.43 5.50
CA LEU A 182 13.17 3.72 5.95
C LEU A 182 12.24 4.33 4.90
N ARG A 183 12.65 4.30 3.63
CA ARG A 183 11.82 4.75 2.50
C ARG A 183 10.51 3.98 2.39
N ASN A 184 10.52 2.66 2.57
CA ASN A 184 9.30 1.84 2.56
C ASN A 184 8.39 2.16 3.74
N THR A 185 8.97 2.39 4.92
CA THR A 185 8.22 2.80 6.11
C THR A 185 7.53 4.14 5.85
N ALA A 186 8.23 5.10 5.25
CA ALA A 186 7.66 6.39 4.87
C ALA A 186 6.48 6.28 3.89
N LEU A 187 6.60 5.42 2.87
CA LEU A 187 5.51 5.18 1.92
C LEU A 187 4.26 4.60 2.61
N ILE A 188 4.44 3.65 3.53
CA ILE A 188 3.34 3.08 4.32
C ILE A 188 2.67 4.15 5.17
N GLU A 189 3.45 4.97 5.84
CA GLU A 189 2.96 6.01 6.76
C GLU A 189 2.19 7.11 6.02
N LEU A 190 2.72 7.60 4.89
CA LEU A 190 2.02 8.62 4.11
C LEU A 190 0.76 8.11 3.41
N HIS A 191 0.73 6.84 3.02
CA HIS A 191 -0.49 6.25 2.47
C HIS A 191 -1.59 6.12 3.52
N ARG A 192 -1.22 5.84 4.78
CA ARG A 192 -2.18 5.70 5.90
C ARG A 192 -2.62 7.03 6.49
N ALA A 193 -1.81 8.08 6.35
CA ALA A 193 -2.19 9.42 6.81
C ALA A 193 -3.46 9.91 6.08
N PRO A 194 -4.29 10.78 6.69
CA PRO A 194 -5.37 11.47 5.97
C PRO A 194 -4.81 12.22 4.75
N TYR A 195 -5.57 12.27 3.64
CA TYR A 195 -5.08 12.89 2.41
C TYR A 195 -4.72 14.36 2.58
N ALA A 196 -5.54 15.11 3.32
CA ALA A 196 -5.26 16.50 3.68
C ALA A 196 -3.89 16.67 4.38
N SER A 197 -3.50 15.73 5.25
CA SER A 197 -2.18 15.75 5.92
C SER A 197 -1.04 15.49 4.94
N ALA A 198 -1.21 14.56 4.01
CA ALA A 198 -0.19 14.24 3.01
C ALA A 198 -0.04 15.35 1.94
N ARG A 199 -1.14 16.05 1.62
CA ARG A 199 -1.17 17.09 0.59
C ARG A 199 -0.23 18.27 0.89
N GLY A 200 -0.05 18.62 2.17
CA GLY A 200 0.92 19.62 2.61
C GLY A 200 2.39 19.25 2.36
N LEU A 201 2.67 18.01 1.95
CA LEU A 201 3.99 17.46 1.68
C LEU A 201 4.24 17.31 0.16
N ARG A 202 3.62 18.20 -0.62
CA ARG A 202 3.81 18.29 -2.08
C ARG A 202 5.29 18.29 -2.43
N ASP A 203 5.67 17.55 -3.47
CA ASP A 203 7.06 17.41 -3.95
C ASP A 203 8.07 16.82 -2.93
N ALA A 204 7.60 16.21 -1.83
CA ALA A 204 8.50 15.62 -0.83
C ALA A 204 9.29 14.38 -1.33
N ALA A 205 8.86 13.75 -2.43
CA ALA A 205 9.54 12.61 -3.05
C ALA A 205 10.00 12.96 -4.46
N ALA A 206 11.14 12.43 -4.88
CA ALA A 206 11.62 12.64 -6.25
C ALA A 206 10.74 11.90 -7.28
N THR A 207 10.13 12.64 -8.22
CA THR A 207 9.32 12.07 -9.32
C THR A 207 10.00 10.91 -10.07
N PRO A 208 11.30 10.99 -10.45
CA PRO A 208 11.95 9.88 -11.13
C PRO A 208 11.96 8.58 -10.32
N ASP A 209 12.04 8.66 -8.99
CA ASP A 209 12.02 7.50 -8.12
C ASP A 209 10.61 6.93 -7.95
N LEU A 210 9.58 7.79 -7.90
CA LEU A 210 8.18 7.36 -7.89
C LEU A 210 7.82 6.62 -9.19
N LEU A 211 8.19 7.17 -10.35
CA LEU A 211 7.94 6.55 -11.64
C LEU A 211 8.71 5.23 -11.81
N ARG A 212 9.95 5.15 -11.29
CA ARG A 212 10.72 3.90 -11.27
C ARG A 212 10.06 2.85 -10.39
N ASP A 213 9.58 3.24 -9.21
CA ASP A 213 8.90 2.34 -8.29
C ASP A 213 7.62 1.78 -8.90
N LEU A 214 6.80 2.61 -9.55
CA LEU A 214 5.55 2.17 -10.16
C LEU A 214 5.75 1.11 -11.26
N ARG A 215 6.89 1.15 -11.95
CA ARG A 215 7.26 0.20 -13.02
C ARG A 215 7.90 -1.08 -12.49
N SER A 216 8.21 -1.16 -11.20
CA SER A 216 9.00 -2.26 -10.65
C SER A 216 8.14 -3.34 -10.00
N LEU A 217 8.29 -4.58 -10.45
CA LEU A 217 7.53 -5.73 -9.95
C LEU A 217 7.77 -6.00 -8.45
N ASN A 218 8.97 -5.71 -7.94
CA ASN A 218 9.28 -5.83 -6.51
C ASN A 218 8.73 -4.65 -5.66
N ARG A 219 8.01 -3.71 -6.28
CA ARG A 219 7.41 -2.53 -5.62
C ARG A 219 5.89 -2.50 -5.74
N VAL A 220 5.25 -3.53 -6.31
CA VAL A 220 3.80 -3.54 -6.56
C VAL A 220 2.99 -3.29 -5.29
N ALA A 221 3.41 -3.86 -4.16
CA ALA A 221 2.74 -3.62 -2.88
C ALA A 221 2.73 -2.15 -2.45
N TYR A 222 3.67 -1.32 -2.93
CA TYR A 222 3.78 0.11 -2.63
C TYR A 222 3.10 1.00 -3.68
N ALA A 223 2.55 0.42 -4.76
CA ALA A 223 1.91 1.18 -5.81
C ALA A 223 0.82 2.15 -5.31
N PRO A 224 -0.07 1.79 -4.35
CA PRO A 224 -1.04 2.74 -3.82
C PRO A 224 -0.40 4.02 -3.25
N ALA A 225 0.66 3.87 -2.44
CA ALA A 225 1.40 5.01 -1.88
C ALA A 225 2.06 5.84 -2.97
N THR A 226 2.69 5.19 -3.94
CA THR A 226 3.37 5.83 -5.06
C THR A 226 2.41 6.63 -5.94
N ILE A 227 1.25 6.07 -6.29
CA ILE A 227 0.24 6.74 -7.12
C ILE A 227 -0.28 8.00 -6.42
N ARG A 228 -0.59 7.88 -5.13
CA ARG A 228 -1.04 9.01 -4.31
C ARG A 228 -0.01 10.13 -4.27
N LEU A 229 1.28 9.79 -4.13
CA LEU A 229 2.37 10.77 -4.16
C LEU A 229 2.59 11.38 -5.54
N LEU A 230 2.35 10.65 -6.63
CA LEU A 230 2.41 11.18 -8.01
C LEU A 230 1.36 12.28 -8.22
N GLY A 231 0.16 12.13 -7.68
CA GLY A 231 -0.85 13.20 -7.69
C GLY A 231 -0.41 14.47 -6.97
N LEU A 232 0.47 14.32 -5.97
CA LEU A 232 1.03 15.40 -5.17
C LEU A 232 2.36 15.96 -5.73
N GLN A 233 2.71 15.66 -6.98
CA GLN A 233 3.90 16.26 -7.61
C GLN A 233 3.49 17.46 -8.47
N SER A 234 4.35 18.48 -8.48
CA SER A 234 4.29 19.61 -9.40
C SER A 234 5.02 19.33 -10.72
N ASP A 235 5.82 18.26 -10.77
CA ASP A 235 6.53 17.83 -11.97
C ASP A 235 5.54 17.41 -13.09
N PRO A 236 5.59 18.01 -14.29
CA PRO A 236 4.75 17.64 -15.42
C PRO A 236 4.81 16.15 -15.78
N ALA A 237 5.95 15.49 -15.59
CA ALA A 237 6.10 14.06 -15.88
C ALA A 237 5.25 13.18 -14.95
N ALA A 238 5.05 13.59 -13.70
CA ALA A 238 4.15 12.91 -12.78
C ALA A 238 2.69 13.13 -13.18
N ALA A 239 2.33 14.38 -13.51
CA ALA A 239 0.98 14.72 -13.96
C ALA A 239 0.59 13.94 -15.22
N GLU A 240 1.49 13.85 -16.19
CA GLU A 240 1.28 13.08 -17.43
C GLU A 240 1.09 11.58 -17.16
N ALA A 241 1.89 11.01 -16.25
CA ALA A 241 1.76 9.62 -15.85
C ALA A 241 0.38 9.31 -15.23
N VAL A 242 -0.16 10.23 -14.43
CA VAL A 242 -1.52 10.10 -13.87
C VAL A 242 -2.59 10.28 -14.95
N ARG A 243 -2.51 11.33 -15.78
CA ARG A 243 -3.45 11.60 -16.88
C ARG A 243 -3.57 10.46 -17.87
N THR A 244 -2.46 9.75 -18.13
CA THR A 244 -2.45 8.58 -19.00
C THR A 244 -3.30 7.43 -18.45
N VAL A 245 -3.43 7.30 -17.13
CA VAL A 245 -3.99 6.10 -16.48
C VAL A 245 -5.36 6.34 -15.85
N TYR A 246 -5.56 7.44 -15.12
CA TYR A 246 -6.76 7.62 -14.31
C TYR A 246 -8.08 7.59 -15.11
N PRO A 247 -8.20 8.18 -16.32
CA PRO A 247 -9.48 8.20 -17.02
C PRO A 247 -9.94 6.78 -17.37
N LYS A 248 -9.00 5.94 -17.80
CA LYS A 248 -9.24 4.53 -18.08
C LYS A 248 -9.55 3.76 -16.80
N ALA A 249 -8.78 3.96 -15.73
CA ALA A 249 -8.99 3.29 -14.45
C ALA A 249 -10.40 3.57 -13.92
N VAL A 250 -10.83 4.83 -13.93
CA VAL A 250 -12.17 5.27 -13.50
C VAL A 250 -13.27 4.65 -14.38
N ALA A 251 -13.07 4.61 -15.70
CA ALA A 251 -14.06 4.05 -16.61
C ALA A 251 -14.23 2.52 -16.49
N THR A 252 -13.14 1.78 -16.23
CA THR A 252 -13.15 0.29 -16.25
C THR A 252 -13.07 -0.38 -14.88
N GLY A 253 -12.76 0.37 -13.82
CA GLY A 253 -12.41 -0.17 -12.51
C GLY A 253 -11.02 -0.80 -12.46
N GLY A 254 -10.69 -1.43 -11.32
CA GLY A 254 -9.47 -2.25 -11.18
C GLY A 254 -8.55 -1.89 -10.01
N PHE A 255 -7.26 -2.21 -10.16
CA PHE A 255 -6.26 -2.04 -9.09
C PHE A 255 -5.97 -0.57 -8.81
N ASN A 256 -5.83 -0.23 -7.52
CA ASN A 256 -5.51 1.11 -7.03
C ASN A 256 -6.46 2.20 -7.55
N LEU A 257 -7.72 1.84 -7.82
CA LEU A 257 -8.71 2.75 -8.39
C LEU A 257 -8.92 3.99 -7.53
N ARG A 258 -8.98 3.83 -6.20
CA ARG A 258 -9.09 4.94 -5.27
C ARG A 258 -7.95 5.94 -5.47
N GLU A 259 -6.72 5.43 -5.52
CA GLU A 259 -5.53 6.26 -5.62
C GLU A 259 -5.43 6.95 -6.99
N TRP A 260 -5.78 6.25 -8.07
CA TRP A 260 -5.83 6.85 -9.40
C TRP A 260 -6.90 7.93 -9.53
N ALA A 261 -8.11 7.67 -9.04
CA ALA A 261 -9.20 8.64 -9.05
C ALA A 261 -8.82 9.89 -8.23
N LEU A 262 -8.28 9.71 -7.02
CA LEU A 262 -7.84 10.80 -6.17
C LEU A 262 -6.71 11.63 -6.79
N ALA A 263 -5.70 10.96 -7.37
CA ALA A 263 -4.62 11.65 -8.08
C ALA A 263 -5.14 12.42 -9.31
N GLY A 264 -6.15 11.89 -10.01
CA GLY A 264 -6.84 12.59 -11.09
C GLY A 264 -7.53 13.86 -10.60
N ILE A 265 -8.26 13.80 -9.49
CA ILE A 265 -8.90 14.97 -8.87
C ILE A 265 -7.84 16.02 -8.51
N GLU A 266 -6.72 15.63 -7.91
CA GLU A 266 -5.67 16.59 -7.52
C GLU A 266 -5.02 17.29 -8.73
N ILE A 267 -4.91 16.61 -9.88
CA ILE A 267 -4.22 17.14 -11.07
C ILE A 267 -5.16 17.90 -12.02
N ASP A 268 -6.37 17.39 -12.23
CA ASP A 268 -7.31 17.89 -13.23
C ASP A 268 -8.60 18.48 -12.61
N GLY A 269 -8.77 18.38 -11.29
CA GLY A 269 -9.88 18.96 -10.54
C GLY A 269 -11.24 18.59 -11.12
N ASP A 270 -11.93 19.63 -11.60
CA ASP A 270 -13.27 19.54 -12.18
C ASP A 270 -13.38 18.57 -13.36
N GLN A 271 -12.34 18.47 -14.19
CA GLN A 271 -12.37 17.55 -15.33
C GLN A 271 -12.38 16.09 -14.87
N ALA A 272 -11.58 15.75 -13.85
CA ALA A 272 -11.58 14.41 -13.27
C ALA A 272 -12.90 14.09 -12.58
N LEU A 273 -13.52 15.07 -11.88
CA LEU A 273 -14.83 14.91 -11.27
C LEU A 273 -15.93 14.63 -12.31
N SER A 274 -15.90 15.31 -13.46
CA SER A 274 -16.81 15.02 -14.57
C SER A 274 -16.62 13.59 -15.10
N THR A 275 -15.37 13.15 -15.30
CA THR A 275 -15.06 11.77 -15.73
C THR A 275 -15.53 10.72 -14.71
N ILE A 276 -15.38 11.01 -13.41
CA ILE A 276 -15.88 10.15 -12.33
C ILE A 276 -17.41 10.05 -12.36
N LYS A 277 -18.09 11.19 -12.49
CA LYS A 277 -19.56 11.23 -12.59
C LYS A 277 -20.05 10.40 -13.77
N GLU A 278 -19.44 10.57 -14.93
CA GLU A 278 -19.77 9.79 -16.13
C GLU A 278 -19.59 8.29 -15.88
N ALA A 279 -18.46 7.87 -15.31
CA ALA A 279 -18.20 6.46 -15.03
C ALA A 279 -19.20 5.84 -14.03
N LEU A 280 -19.57 6.55 -12.97
CA LEU A 280 -20.57 6.07 -12.00
C LEU A 280 -21.97 5.92 -12.62
N THR A 281 -22.28 6.71 -13.65
CA THR A 281 -23.58 6.63 -14.35
C THR A 281 -23.61 5.64 -15.51
N ALA A 282 -22.53 5.51 -16.27
CA ALA A 282 -22.50 4.79 -17.55
C ALA A 282 -21.85 3.41 -17.50
N SER A 283 -20.90 3.19 -16.57
CA SER A 283 -20.10 1.96 -16.55
C SER A 283 -20.71 0.88 -15.64
N PRO A 284 -20.63 -0.41 -16.03
CA PRO A 284 -20.96 -1.53 -15.17
C PRO A 284 -19.83 -1.78 -14.15
N LEU A 285 -19.51 -0.76 -13.35
CA LEU A 285 -18.52 -0.87 -12.28
C LEU A 285 -19.00 -1.87 -11.24
N SER A 286 -18.07 -2.68 -10.72
CA SER A 286 -18.40 -3.57 -9.61
C SER A 286 -18.72 -2.74 -8.35
N PRO A 287 -19.49 -3.27 -7.40
CA PRO A 287 -19.74 -2.58 -6.12
C PRO A 287 -18.44 -2.18 -5.40
N LYS A 288 -17.39 -2.99 -5.52
CA LYS A 288 -16.06 -2.70 -4.97
C LYS A 288 -15.40 -1.49 -5.65
N ASP A 289 -15.51 -1.38 -6.97
CA ASP A 289 -14.95 -0.26 -7.72
C ASP A 289 -15.70 1.04 -7.39
N ARG A 290 -17.03 0.98 -7.28
CA ARG A 290 -17.85 2.10 -6.80
C ARG A 290 -17.40 2.57 -5.43
N GLN A 291 -17.26 1.66 -4.46
CA GLN A 291 -16.74 1.99 -3.12
C GLN A 291 -15.35 2.64 -3.15
N ALA A 292 -14.45 2.18 -4.04
CA ALA A 292 -13.13 2.80 -4.20
C ALA A 292 -13.21 4.23 -4.77
N ILE A 293 -14.10 4.49 -5.73
CA ILE A 293 -14.34 5.84 -6.25
C ILE A 293 -14.96 6.74 -5.18
N ILE A 294 -15.95 6.25 -4.43
CA ILE A 294 -16.56 7.00 -3.32
C ILE A 294 -15.52 7.33 -2.25
N ALA A 295 -14.63 6.39 -1.90
CA ALA A 295 -13.53 6.66 -0.99
C ALA A 295 -12.56 7.75 -1.51
N ALA A 296 -12.30 7.78 -2.82
CA ALA A 296 -11.48 8.84 -3.43
C ALA A 296 -12.17 10.21 -3.39
N LEU A 297 -13.48 10.26 -3.64
CA LEU A 297 -14.27 11.49 -3.55
C LEU A 297 -14.35 12.01 -2.11
N ILE A 298 -14.44 11.13 -1.12
CA ILE A 298 -14.37 11.50 0.31
C ILE A 298 -13.01 12.12 0.64
N ASP A 299 -11.92 11.43 0.33
CA ASP A 299 -10.56 11.95 0.54
C ASP A 299 -10.37 13.31 -0.18
N GLY A 300 -10.91 13.43 -1.39
CA GLY A 300 -10.86 14.63 -2.19
C GLY A 300 -11.66 15.79 -1.58
N GLY A 301 -12.88 15.55 -1.13
CA GLY A 301 -13.71 16.56 -0.46
C GLY A 301 -13.16 17.01 0.89
N ASP A 302 -12.50 16.11 1.63
CA ASP A 302 -11.80 16.47 2.86
C ASP A 302 -10.60 17.38 2.60
N ALA A 303 -9.80 17.08 1.58
CA ALA A 303 -8.54 17.77 1.30
C ALA A 303 -8.65 19.00 0.37
N MET A 304 -9.72 19.08 -0.43
CA MET A 304 -9.98 20.12 -1.43
C MET A 304 -11.43 20.63 -1.27
N PRO A 305 -11.71 21.47 -0.26
CA PRO A 305 -13.05 21.99 0.01
C PRO A 305 -13.70 22.70 -1.19
N GLU A 306 -12.89 23.28 -2.07
CA GLU A 306 -13.31 23.91 -3.33
C GLU A 306 -14.08 22.96 -4.27
N HIS A 307 -13.87 21.65 -4.16
CA HIS A 307 -14.53 20.64 -4.98
C HIS A 307 -15.79 20.04 -4.32
N ARG A 308 -16.08 20.34 -3.06
CA ARG A 308 -17.18 19.71 -2.29
C ARG A 308 -18.53 19.82 -2.97
N GLY A 309 -18.88 20.98 -3.53
CA GLY A 309 -20.18 21.15 -4.21
C GLY A 309 -20.39 20.14 -5.34
N LYS A 310 -19.39 19.96 -6.22
CA LYS A 310 -19.44 18.97 -7.30
C LYS A 310 -19.42 17.53 -6.79
N ILE A 311 -18.68 17.27 -5.72
CA ILE A 311 -18.64 15.94 -5.09
C ILE A 311 -20.00 15.59 -4.48
N LEU A 312 -20.67 16.55 -3.82
CA LEU A 312 -22.02 16.38 -3.28
C LEU A 312 -23.03 16.09 -4.40
N ASP A 313 -22.94 16.77 -5.55
CA ASP A 313 -23.77 16.46 -6.72
C ASP A 313 -23.56 15.03 -7.23
N ILE A 314 -22.31 14.54 -7.21
CA ILE A 314 -21.99 13.15 -7.58
C ILE A 314 -22.57 12.17 -6.57
N PHE A 315 -22.41 12.46 -5.27
CA PHE A 315 -22.97 11.63 -4.20
C PHE A 315 -24.49 11.56 -4.22
N ALA A 316 -25.19 12.66 -4.51
CA ALA A 316 -26.64 12.64 -4.66
C ALA A 316 -27.09 11.67 -5.77
N GLY A 317 -26.36 11.66 -6.90
CA GLY A 317 -26.58 10.70 -7.99
C GLY A 317 -26.30 9.25 -7.58
N GLU A 318 -25.21 9.01 -6.85
CA GLU A 318 -24.84 7.66 -6.42
C GLU A 318 -25.82 7.09 -5.37
N ILE A 319 -26.26 7.89 -4.39
CA ILE A 319 -27.23 7.45 -3.37
C ILE A 319 -28.53 6.94 -4.02
N ALA A 320 -28.96 7.60 -5.11
CA ALA A 320 -30.14 7.19 -5.85
C ALA A 320 -29.93 5.88 -6.65
N HIS A 321 -28.68 5.53 -6.97
CA HIS A 321 -28.33 4.37 -7.79
C HIS A 321 -27.92 3.13 -6.98
N ASP A 322 -27.06 3.31 -5.96
CA ASP A 322 -26.55 2.25 -5.10
C ASP A 322 -26.65 2.63 -3.62
N GLN A 323 -27.72 2.15 -2.98
CA GLN A 323 -28.01 2.42 -1.57
C GLN A 323 -26.88 1.95 -0.63
N ASN A 324 -26.04 0.99 -1.04
CA ASN A 324 -24.98 0.44 -0.19
C ASN A 324 -23.84 1.44 0.08
N THR A 325 -23.72 2.48 -0.75
CA THR A 325 -22.71 3.52 -0.56
C THR A 325 -23.19 4.66 0.34
N ALA A 326 -24.51 4.77 0.55
CA ALA A 326 -25.13 5.91 1.22
C ALA A 326 -24.67 6.08 2.68
N GLY A 327 -24.46 4.98 3.41
CA GLY A 327 -23.99 5.03 4.79
C GLY A 327 -22.58 5.63 4.91
N GLN A 328 -21.67 5.23 4.01
CA GLN A 328 -20.30 5.77 3.96
C GLN A 328 -20.32 7.25 3.56
N ILE A 329 -21.10 7.61 2.54
CA ILE A 329 -21.27 8.99 2.08
C ILE A 329 -21.79 9.86 3.23
N ALA A 330 -22.86 9.44 3.90
CA ALA A 330 -23.46 10.20 4.99
C ALA A 330 -22.47 10.48 6.13
N LEU A 331 -21.73 9.47 6.57
CA LEU A 331 -20.73 9.63 7.61
C LEU A 331 -19.61 10.59 7.21
N ALA A 332 -19.15 10.53 5.96
CA ALA A 332 -18.09 11.39 5.47
C ALA A 332 -18.52 12.86 5.34
N THR A 333 -19.73 13.10 4.80
CA THR A 333 -20.20 14.48 4.57
C THR A 333 -20.69 15.18 5.84
N ARG A 334 -20.90 14.45 6.93
CA ARG A 334 -21.32 15.00 8.23
C ARG A 334 -20.42 16.16 8.67
N ASP A 335 -19.10 15.98 8.58
CA ASP A 335 -18.13 16.95 9.07
C ASP A 335 -17.90 18.11 8.08
N TRP A 336 -18.55 18.08 6.92
CA TRP A 336 -18.48 19.17 5.94
C TRP A 336 -19.45 20.31 6.25
N GLY A 337 -20.42 20.10 7.15
CA GLY A 337 -21.40 21.11 7.53
C GLY A 337 -22.40 21.47 6.43
N ASP A 338 -22.64 20.55 5.50
CA ASP A 338 -23.50 20.75 4.33
C ASP A 338 -24.68 19.76 4.36
N ASP A 339 -25.90 20.30 4.36
CA ASP A 339 -27.15 19.54 4.43
C ASP A 339 -27.73 19.16 3.05
N THR A 340 -27.00 19.41 1.96
CA THR A 340 -27.46 19.16 0.57
C THR A 340 -27.94 17.72 0.36
N LEU A 341 -27.30 16.74 1.00
CA LEU A 341 -27.68 15.33 0.88
C LEU A 341 -28.83 14.91 1.82
N ALA A 342 -29.20 15.74 2.79
CA ALA A 342 -30.14 15.36 3.83
C ALA A 342 -31.53 14.91 3.30
N PRO A 343 -32.12 15.54 2.26
CA PRO A 343 -33.37 15.05 1.68
C PRO A 343 -33.26 13.64 1.10
N ALA A 344 -32.18 13.36 0.34
CA ALA A 344 -31.94 12.05 -0.27
C ALA A 344 -31.73 10.96 0.80
N LEU A 345 -30.95 11.28 1.84
CA LEU A 345 -30.69 10.38 2.95
C LEU A 345 -31.94 10.08 3.78
N ARG A 346 -32.80 11.09 4.03
CA ARG A 346 -34.09 10.89 4.72
C ARG A 346 -35.05 10.04 3.89
N ALA A 347 -35.10 10.25 2.57
CA ALA A 347 -35.89 9.42 1.67
C ALA A 347 -35.44 7.95 1.72
N LEU A 348 -34.13 7.71 1.80
CA LEU A 348 -33.59 6.36 1.96
C LEU A 348 -33.97 5.72 3.30
N LEU A 349 -33.97 6.48 4.40
CA LEU A 349 -34.41 5.97 5.71
C LEU A 349 -35.90 5.60 5.76
N ALA A 350 -36.71 6.12 4.86
CA ALA A 350 -38.12 5.76 4.73
C ALA A 350 -38.34 4.48 3.92
N ASP A 351 -37.30 3.99 3.22
CA ASP A 351 -37.34 2.73 2.48
C ASP A 351 -37.31 1.54 3.47
N PRO A 352 -38.33 0.67 3.51
CA PRO A 352 -38.35 -0.48 4.40
C PRO A 352 -37.30 -1.56 4.05
N GLN A 353 -36.68 -1.49 2.86
CA GLN A 353 -35.69 -2.46 2.40
C GLN A 353 -34.24 -2.06 2.71
N ILE A 354 -34.01 -0.88 3.29
CA ILE A 354 -32.68 -0.41 3.62
C ILE A 354 -31.97 -1.36 4.59
N ASP A 355 -30.69 -1.65 4.31
CA ASP A 355 -29.84 -2.41 5.21
C ASP A 355 -29.72 -1.71 6.59
N PRO A 356 -29.88 -2.42 7.72
CA PRO A 356 -29.82 -1.83 9.06
C PRO A 356 -28.52 -1.09 9.38
N ALA A 357 -27.36 -1.53 8.87
CA ALA A 357 -26.10 -0.86 9.12
C ALA A 357 -26.01 0.48 8.37
N THR A 358 -26.49 0.51 7.12
CA THR A 358 -26.65 1.72 6.32
C THR A 358 -27.61 2.69 6.98
N ALA A 359 -28.79 2.22 7.42
CA ALA A 359 -29.75 3.04 8.14
C ALA A 359 -29.17 3.63 9.44
N PHE A 360 -28.42 2.83 10.20
CA PHE A 360 -27.73 3.30 11.40
C PHE A 360 -26.71 4.40 11.07
N ALA A 361 -25.85 4.19 10.09
CA ALA A 361 -24.85 5.17 9.66
C ALA A 361 -25.49 6.51 9.27
N ILE A 362 -26.58 6.47 8.50
CA ILE A 362 -27.31 7.67 8.08
C ILE A 362 -27.92 8.39 9.29
N ARG A 363 -28.52 7.66 10.24
CA ARG A 363 -29.09 8.26 11.47
C ARG A 363 -28.03 8.90 12.35
N VAL A 364 -26.81 8.34 12.39
CA VAL A 364 -25.67 8.92 13.12
C VAL A 364 -25.14 10.18 12.43
N ALA A 365 -25.20 10.21 11.10
CA ALA A 365 -24.72 11.33 10.30
C ALA A 365 -25.69 12.53 10.28
N LEU A 366 -26.99 12.28 10.20
CA LEU A 366 -28.00 13.34 10.17
C LEU A 366 -28.12 14.01 11.55
N PRO A 367 -28.10 15.36 11.64
CA PRO A 367 -28.32 16.06 12.90
C PRO A 367 -29.68 15.68 13.49
N SER A 368 -29.69 15.34 14.77
CA SER A 368 -30.89 14.94 15.51
C SER A 368 -31.80 16.15 15.73
N GLY A 369 -32.67 16.44 14.76
CA GLY A 369 -33.73 17.43 14.91
C GLY A 369 -33.76 18.49 13.82
N GLN A 370 -34.48 18.21 12.73
CA GLN A 370 -35.29 19.16 11.96
C GLN A 370 -36.49 18.42 11.41
#